data_AF-A0AAD3N162-F1
#
_entry.id   AF-A0AAD3N162-F1
#
_cell.length_a   1.000
_cell.length_b   1.000
_cell.length_c   1.000
_cell.angle_alpha   90.00
_cell.angle_beta   90.00
_cell.angle_gamma   90.00
#
_symmetry.space_group_name_H-M   'P 1'
#
loop_
_entity.id
_entity.type
_entity.pdbx_description
1 polymer ?
#
loop_
_entity_poly.entity_id
_entity_poly.type
_entity_poly.pdbx_seq_one_letter_code
_entity_poly.pdbx_strand_id
1 'polypeptide(L)' 'MWRGGGGFKCPVCSKSVASNEMEVHFIMCLSKPRLSYNDDVLARDAGECVICLEELQQGDTIARLPCLCIYHKR' A
#
# COMPACT_ATOMS: atom_id res chain seq x y z
N MET A 1 -33.37 14.75 -10.55
CA MET A 1 -32.37 14.09 -11.43
C MET A 1 -31.20 13.59 -10.60
N TRP A 2 -31.09 12.28 -10.34
CA TRP A 2 -29.82 11.68 -9.93
C TRP A 2 -29.02 11.42 -11.20
N ARG A 3 -28.01 12.25 -11.50
CA ARG A 3 -27.03 11.88 -12.53
C ARG A 3 -26.02 10.96 -11.87
N GLY A 4 -26.12 9.67 -12.19
CA GLY A 4 -25.05 8.72 -11.95
C GLY A 4 -23.80 9.14 -12.72
N GLY A 5 -22.82 9.70 -12.02
CA GLY A 5 -21.46 9.85 -12.52
C GLY A 5 -20.67 8.61 -12.11
N GLY A 6 -20.68 7.58 -12.96
CA GLY A 6 -19.81 6.42 -12.77
C GLY A 6 -18.36 6.86 -12.86
N GLY A 7 -17.68 6.99 -11.72
CA GLY A 7 -16.24 7.22 -11.68
C GLY A 7 -15.50 6.05 -12.32
N PHE A 8 -14.44 6.33 -13.06
CA PHE A 8 -13.57 5.33 -13.66
C PHE A 8 -12.64 4.74 -12.59
N LYS A 9 -12.49 3.41 -12.54
CA LYS A 9 -11.60 2.75 -11.58
C LYS A 9 -10.19 2.63 -12.17
N CYS A 10 -9.23 3.33 -11.58
CA CYS A 10 -7.84 3.31 -12.01
C CYS A 10 -7.24 1.89 -11.91
N PRO A 11 -6.66 1.32 -12.98
CA PRO A 11 -6.09 -0.03 -12.94
C PRO A 11 -4.77 -0.11 -12.16
N VAL A 12 -4.14 1.04 -11.85
CA VAL A 12 -2.86 1.08 -11.13
C VAL A 12 -3.05 1.07 -9.61
N CYS A 13 -3.99 1.87 -9.10
CA CYS A 13 -4.22 2.04 -7.66
C CYS A 13 -5.64 1.67 -7.19
N SER A 14 -6.50 1.21 -8.10
CA SER A 14 -7.91 0.87 -7.85
C SER A 14 -8.81 2.01 -7.36
N LYS A 15 -8.32 3.26 -7.33
CA LYS A 15 -9.12 4.44 -6.93
C LYS A 15 -10.16 4.78 -8.00
N SER A 16 -11.37 5.14 -7.58
CA SER A 16 -12.39 5.72 -8.46
C SER A 16 -12.07 7.19 -8.74
N VAL A 17 -12.08 7.58 -10.00
CA VAL A 17 -11.66 8.90 -10.49
C VAL A 17 -12.75 9.48 -11.38
N ALA A 18 -13.01 10.78 -11.27
CA ALA A 18 -13.93 11.46 -12.18
C ALA A 18 -13.38 11.47 -13.61
N SER A 19 -14.26 11.42 -14.62
CA SER A 19 -13.82 11.30 -16.03
C SER A 19 -12.91 12.44 -16.49
N ASN A 20 -13.12 13.67 -15.99
CA ASN A 20 -12.30 14.84 -16.31
C ASN A 20 -10.93 14.85 -15.60
N GLU A 21 -10.70 13.96 -14.64
CA GLU A 21 -9.44 13.83 -13.89
C GLU A 21 -8.66 12.56 -14.26
N MET A 22 -9.16 11.76 -15.21
CA MET A 22 -8.60 10.46 -15.56
C MET A 22 -7.16 10.56 -16.08
N GLU A 23 -6.90 11.46 -17.04
CA GLU A 23 -5.59 11.60 -17.68
C GLU A 23 -4.52 12.04 -16.68
N VAL A 24 -4.79 13.08 -15.90
CA VAL A 24 -3.86 13.57 -14.87
C VAL A 24 -3.61 12.51 -13.80
N HIS A 25 -4.64 11.76 -13.40
CA HIS A 25 -4.50 10.67 -12.45
C HIS A 25 -3.60 9.55 -13.00
N PHE A 26 -3.73 9.19 -14.28
CA PHE A 26 -2.90 8.17 -14.91
C PHE A 26 -1.44 8.58 -14.98
N ILE A 27 -1.15 9.81 -15.42
CA ILE A 27 0.22 10.32 -15.46
C ILE A 27 0.83 10.23 -14.05
N MET A 28 0.11 10.67 -13.02
CA MET A 28 0.58 10.59 -11.64
C MET A 28 0.75 9.15 -11.15
N CYS A 29 -0.18 8.26 -11.46
CA CYS A 29 -0.13 6.87 -11.00
C CYS A 29 0.96 6.05 -11.69
N LEU A 30 1.17 6.25 -12.98
CA LEU A 30 2.19 5.54 -13.75
C LEU A 30 3.61 6.07 -13.48
N SER A 31 3.76 7.36 -13.20
CA SER A 31 5.06 7.96 -12.85
C SER A 31 5.46 7.72 -11.40
N LYS A 32 4.53 7.35 -10.51
CA LYS A 32 4.86 6.98 -9.14
C LYS A 32 5.67 5.68 -9.12
N PRO A 33 6.88 5.66 -8.54
CA PRO A 33 7.62 4.43 -8.37
C PRO A 33 6.81 3.47 -7.50
N ARG A 34 6.78 2.19 -7.89
CA ARG A 34 6.13 1.15 -7.10
C ARG A 34 6.82 1.07 -5.75
N LEU A 35 6.03 1.12 -4.67
CA LEU A 35 6.56 0.92 -3.33
C LEU A 35 7.08 -0.52 -3.23
N SER A 36 8.39 -0.67 -3.09
CA SER A 36 9.03 -1.94 -2.77
C SER A 36 9.23 -2.08 -1.27
N TYR A 37 9.35 -3.30 -0.79
CA TYR A 37 9.79 -3.63 0.55
C TYR A 37 10.81 -4.77 0.47
N ASN A 38 11.61 -4.91 1.51
CA ASN A 38 12.50 -6.06 1.66
C ASN A 38 11.81 -7.13 2.49
N ASP A 39 11.98 -8.38 2.06
CA ASP A 39 11.66 -9.54 2.88
C ASP A 39 12.80 -9.78 3.87
N ASP A 40 12.46 -9.90 5.15
CA ASP A 40 13.44 -10.01 6.22
C ASP A 40 12.93 -10.93 7.33
N VAL A 41 13.84 -11.38 8.19
CA VAL A 41 13.52 -12.12 9.42
C VAL A 41 13.81 -11.22 10.61
N LEU A 42 12.81 -11.01 11.47
CA LEU A 42 12.94 -10.08 12.57
C LEU A 42 14.02 -10.56 13.56
N ALA A 43 15.06 -9.74 13.77
CA ALA A 43 16.20 -10.11 14.60
C ALA A 43 15.94 -10.05 16.12
N ARG A 44 14.91 -9.31 16.56
CA ARG A 44 14.49 -9.15 17.96
C ARG A 44 13.05 -8.64 18.02
N ASP A 45 12.36 -8.89 19.12
CA ASP A 45 10.98 -8.42 19.32
C ASP A 45 10.84 -6.91 19.09
N ALA A 46 9.73 -6.50 18.47
CA ALA A 46 9.53 -5.13 18.00
C ALA A 46 8.08 -4.64 18.17
N GLY A 47 7.54 -4.78 19.38
CA GLY A 47 6.21 -4.26 19.72
C GLY A 47 5.10 -4.94 18.92
N GLU A 48 4.13 -4.17 18.46
CA GLU A 48 2.93 -4.67 17.77
C GLU A 48 2.92 -4.27 16.29
N CYS A 49 2.56 -5.21 15.41
CA CYS A 49 2.29 -4.94 14.01
C CYS A 49 0.99 -4.14 13.90
N VAL A 50 1.06 -2.86 13.50
CA VAL A 50 -0.12 -1.97 13.42
C VAL A 50 -1.15 -2.35 12.34
N ILE A 51 -0.92 -3.43 11.58
CA ILE A 51 -1.86 -3.93 10.57
C ILE A 51 -2.73 -5.06 11.13
N CYS A 52 -2.11 -6.09 11.74
CA CYS A 52 -2.84 -7.24 12.30
C CYS A 52 -3.04 -7.16 13.82
N LEU A 53 -2.40 -6.19 14.49
CA LEU A 53 -2.42 -6.00 15.94
C LEU A 53 -1.87 -7.21 16.72
N GLU A 54 -0.92 -7.93 16.14
CA GLU A 54 -0.20 -9.04 16.77
C GLU A 54 1.23 -8.60 17.11
N GLU A 55 1.83 -9.23 18.13
CA GLU A 55 3.22 -8.96 18.50
C GLU A 55 4.19 -9.35 17.38
N LEU A 56 5.17 -8.49 17.12
CA LEU A 56 6.30 -8.75 16.24
C LEU A 56 7.40 -9.42 17.04
N GLN A 57 7.57 -10.73 16.88
CA GLN A 57 8.50 -11.56 17.65
C GLN A 57 9.74 -11.94 16.84
N GLN A 58 10.87 -12.14 17.54
CA GLN A 58 12.10 -12.60 16.93
C GLN A 58 11.85 -13.88 16.09
N GLY A 59 12.32 -13.88 14.85
CA GLY A 59 12.11 -14.98 13.90
C GLY A 59 10.92 -14.78 12.96
N ASP A 60 10.06 -13.79 13.20
CA ASP A 60 8.95 -13.49 12.30
C ASP A 60 9.42 -13.07 10.91
N THR A 61 8.71 -13.55 9.88
CA THR A 61 8.90 -13.05 8.52
C THR A 61 8.20 -11.71 8.35
N ILE A 62 8.97 -10.68 8.02
CA ILE A 62 8.48 -9.30 7.96
C ILE A 62 8.73 -8.69 6.58
N ALA A 63 7.91 -7.71 6.24
CA ALA A 63 8.13 -6.77 5.16
C ALA A 63 8.68 -5.46 5.74
N ARG A 64 9.86 -5.03 5.29
CA ARG A 64 10.48 -3.76 5.69
C ARG A 64 10.38 -2.73 4.57
N LEU A 65 9.63 -1.66 4.81
CA LEU A 65 9.49 -0.55 3.86
C LEU A 65 10.76 0.34 3.84
N PRO A 66 10.95 1.18 2.82
CA PRO A 66 12.07 2.13 2.75
C PRO A 66 12.07 3.16 3.89
N CYS A 67 10.91 3.44 4.50
CA CYS A 67 10.79 4.27 5.71
C CYS A 67 11.14 3.51 7.01
N LEU A 68 11.60 2.26 6.89
CA LEU A 68 11.95 1.34 7.98
C LEU A 68 10.78 0.82 8.81
N CYS A 69 9.54 1.19 8.49
CA CYS A 69 8.36 0.54 9.05
C CYS A 69 8.37 -0.96 8.72
N ILE A 70 8.00 -1.77 9.71
CA ILE A 70 7.97 -3.23 9.62
C ILE A 70 6.56 -3.74 9.89
N TYR A 71 6.19 -4.80 9.18
CA TYR A 71 4.90 -5.46 9.29
C TYR A 71 5.08 -6.96 9.04
N HIS A 72 4.19 -7.80 9.56
CA HIS A 72 4.15 -9.21 9.18
C HIS A 72 3.93 -9.36 7.69
N LYS A 73 4.77 -10.19 7.05
CA LYS A 73 4.58 -10.61 5.67
C LYS A 73 3.64 -11.83 5.65
N ARG A 74 2.36 -11.61 5.40
CA ARG A 74 1.36 -12.68 5.18
C ARG A 74 1.16 -12.94 3.69
#